data_AF-A0A1H0MRR1-F1
#
_entry.id   AF-A0A1H0MRR1-F1
#
_cell.length_a   1.000
_cell.length_b   1.000
_cell.length_c   1.000
_cell.angle_alpha   90.00
_cell.angle_beta   90.00
_cell.angle_gamma   90.00
#
_symmetry.space_group_name_H-M   'P 1'
#
loop_
_entity.id
_entity.type
_entity.pdbx_description
1 polymer ?
#
loop_
_entity_poly.entity_id
_entity_poly.type
_entity_poly.pdbx_seq_one_letter_code
_entity_poly.pdbx_strand_id
1 'polypeptide(L)'
;MAPRNEIEEKLVLIWQEILGREKISVKDNFFDAGGTSMKIIRMLELVNRAFDYKISVVNIFKYPNIYELAAYISLKDENTLCNLDEDIDLSVDIMEDTIKLLDIESDEE
;
A
#
# COMPACT_ATOMS: atom_id res chain seq x y z
N MET A 1 -5.34 13.15 11.45
CA MET A 1 -4.96 12.48 12.73
C MET A 1 -3.47 12.22 12.69
N ALA A 2 -2.76 12.53 13.77
CA ALA A 2 -1.33 12.22 13.92
C ALA A 2 -1.15 10.72 14.24
N PRO A 3 0.01 10.13 13.86
CA PRO A 3 0.36 8.78 14.28
C PRO A 3 0.50 8.69 15.80
N ARG A 4 0.13 7.55 16.36
CA ARG A 4 0.08 7.28 17.80
C ARG A 4 1.07 6.20 18.23
N ASN A 5 1.51 5.36 17.30
CA ASN A 5 2.39 4.21 17.54
C ASN A 5 3.53 4.19 16.51
N GLU A 6 4.63 3.50 16.84
CA GLU A 6 5.82 3.41 15.97
C GLU A 6 5.53 2.83 14.58
N ILE A 7 4.59 1.89 14.48
CA ILE A 7 4.15 1.31 13.18
C ILE A 7 3.49 2.38 12.32
N GLU A 8 2.58 3.17 12.91
CA GLU A 8 1.91 4.26 12.19
C GLU A 8 2.91 5.34 11.77
N GLU A 9 3.87 5.69 12.61
CA GLU A 9 4.92 6.68 12.28
C GLU A 9 5.76 6.24 11.09
N LYS A 10 6.23 4.98 11.08
CA LYS A 10 6.98 4.41 9.96
C LYS A 10 6.15 4.38 8.67
N LEU A 11 4.88 3.99 8.75
CA LEU A 11 3.99 3.98 7.59
C LEU A 11 3.73 5.38 7.05
N VAL A 12 3.54 6.37 7.93
CA VAL A 12 3.42 7.79 7.54
C VAL A 12 4.67 8.23 6.78
N LEU A 13 5.86 7.95 7.28
CA LEU A 13 7.12 8.34 6.61
C LEU A 13 7.24 7.71 5.21
N ILE A 14 6.92 6.42 5.08
CA ILE A 14 6.91 5.73 3.79
C ILE A 14 5.91 6.39 2.83
N TRP A 15 4.70 6.70 3.30
CA TRP A 15 3.69 7.35 2.48
C TRP A 15 4.10 8.77 2.08
N GLN A 16 4.76 9.52 2.97
CA GLN A 16 5.25 10.86 2.66
C GLN A 16 6.30 10.81 1.56
N GLU A 17 7.22 9.84 1.60
CA GLU A 17 8.22 9.63 0.54
C GLU A 17 7.58 9.26 -0.80
N ILE A 18 6.60 8.36 -0.80
CA ILE A 18 5.97 7.84 -2.01
C ILE A 18 5.00 8.83 -2.64
N LEU A 19 4.19 9.51 -1.82
CA LEU A 19 3.18 10.46 -2.27
C LEU A 19 3.76 11.86 -2.48
N GLY A 20 4.95 12.15 -1.95
CA GLY A 20 5.59 13.46 -2.02
C GLY A 20 4.84 14.52 -1.22
N ARG A 21 4.18 14.13 -0.12
CA ARG A 21 3.39 15.02 0.74
C ARG A 21 4.00 15.12 2.12
N GLU A 22 4.10 16.32 2.67
CA GLU A 22 4.60 16.53 4.04
C GLU A 22 3.55 16.25 5.12
N LYS A 23 2.26 16.34 4.81
CA LYS A 23 1.19 16.11 5.79
C LYS A 23 0.28 14.98 5.34
N ILE A 24 0.39 13.85 6.03
CA ILE A 24 -0.45 12.67 5.84
C ILE A 24 -1.09 12.33 7.17
N SER A 25 -2.41 12.20 7.17
CA SER A 25 -3.17 11.73 8.32
C SER A 25 -3.24 10.21 8.29
N VAL A 26 -3.17 9.56 9.45
CA VAL A 26 -3.26 8.09 9.52
C VAL A 26 -4.60 7.52 9.03
N LYS A 27 -5.64 8.37 8.95
CA LYS A 27 -6.96 8.02 8.39
C LYS A 27 -7.13 8.42 6.93
N ASP A 28 -6.12 9.04 6.32
CA ASP A 28 -6.20 9.35 4.89
C ASP A 28 -6.19 8.05 4.10
N ASN A 29 -7.07 7.98 3.12
CA ASN A 29 -7.08 6.91 2.15
C ASN A 29 -5.92 7.12 1.17
N PHE A 30 -5.15 6.06 0.91
CA PHE A 30 -4.01 6.06 0.00
C PHE A 30 -4.38 6.56 -1.39
N PHE A 31 -5.50 6.10 -1.92
CA PHE A 31 -5.96 6.42 -3.27
C PHE A 31 -6.39 7.89 -3.36
N ASP A 32 -7.15 8.38 -2.37
CA ASP A 32 -7.56 9.80 -2.28
C ASP A 32 -6.35 10.74 -2.08
N ALA A 33 -5.28 10.25 -1.45
CA ALA A 33 -4.03 10.99 -1.27
C ALA A 33 -3.17 11.07 -2.55
N GLY A 34 -3.61 10.46 -3.66
CA GLY A 34 -2.89 10.41 -4.93
C GLY A 34 -2.04 9.14 -5.10
N GLY A 35 -2.43 8.07 -4.42
CA GLY A 35 -1.87 6.74 -4.57
C GLY A 35 -2.27 6.12 -5.90
N THR A 36 -1.28 5.59 -6.62
CA THR A 36 -1.45 4.91 -7.90
C THR A 36 -0.80 3.53 -7.85
N SER A 37 -1.10 2.68 -8.83
CA SER A 37 -0.57 1.31 -8.90
C SER A 37 0.96 1.23 -8.75
N MET A 38 1.71 2.11 -9.42
CA MET A 38 3.18 2.18 -9.28
C MET A 38 3.62 2.55 -7.85
N LYS A 39 2.88 3.45 -7.21
CA LYS A 39 3.13 3.85 -5.81
C LYS A 39 2.81 2.72 -4.84
N ILE A 40 1.80 1.89 -5.12
CA ILE A 40 1.49 0.70 -4.32
C ILE A 40 2.66 -0.29 -4.37
N ILE A 41 3.20 -0.59 -5.56
CA ILE A 41 4.33 -1.52 -5.71
C ILE A 41 5.53 -1.04 -4.88
N ARG A 42 5.87 0.25 -5.00
CA ARG A 42 6.94 0.85 -4.20
C ARG A 42 6.65 0.82 -2.70
N MET A 43 5.40 1.06 -2.31
CA MET A 43 4.97 0.97 -0.91
C MET A 43 5.15 -0.43 -0.36
N LEU A 44 4.72 -1.46 -1.10
CA LEU A 44 4.86 -2.85 -0.70
C LEU A 44 6.34 -3.21 -0.49
N GLU A 45 7.24 -2.81 -1.38
CA GLU A 45 8.67 -3.06 -1.21
C GLU A 45 9.23 -2.41 0.08
N LEU A 46 8.90 -1.13 0.30
CA LEU A 46 9.40 -0.37 1.44
C LEU A 46 8.84 -0.89 2.77
N VAL A 47 7.54 -1.19 2.82
CA VAL A 47 6.90 -1.73 4.02
C VAL A 47 7.42 -3.13 4.31
N ASN A 48 7.56 -3.98 3.29
CA ASN A 48 8.07 -5.34 3.49
C ASN A 48 9.51 -5.32 4.01
N ARG A 49 10.34 -4.39 3.52
CA ARG A 49 11.71 -4.19 4.03
C ARG A 49 11.75 -3.60 5.45
N ALA A 50 10.84 -2.69 5.78
CA ALA A 50 10.85 -1.99 7.06
C ALA A 50 10.33 -2.82 8.25
N PHE A 51 9.48 -3.81 7.97
CA PHE A 51 8.79 -4.61 8.99
C PHE A 51 9.06 -6.12 8.86
N ASP A 52 9.94 -6.55 7.94
CA ASP A 52 10.21 -7.97 7.62
C ASP A 52 8.93 -8.79 7.38
N TYR A 53 7.89 -8.12 6.89
CA TYR A 53 6.54 -8.66 6.77
C TYR A 53 6.10 -8.67 5.31
N LYS A 54 5.40 -9.71 4.83
CA LYS A 54 4.87 -9.74 3.46
C LYS A 54 3.45 -9.20 3.42
N ILE A 55 3.29 -7.95 2.98
CA ILE A 55 1.98 -7.38 2.63
C ILE A 55 1.67 -7.66 1.16
N SER A 56 0.44 -8.08 0.88
CA SER A 56 -0.08 -8.19 -0.49
C SER A 56 -0.83 -6.94 -0.91
N VAL A 57 -0.95 -6.73 -2.22
CA VAL A 57 -1.77 -5.64 -2.79
C VAL A 57 -3.22 -5.68 -2.29
N VAL A 58 -3.77 -6.88 -2.11
CA VAL A 58 -5.14 -7.08 -1.59
C VAL A 58 -5.31 -6.45 -0.21
N ASN A 59 -4.28 -6.53 0.65
CA ASN A 59 -4.32 -5.89 1.97
C ASN A 59 -4.35 -4.37 1.87
N ILE A 60 -3.69 -3.77 0.87
CA ILE A 60 -3.71 -2.32 0.65
C ILE A 60 -5.11 -1.86 0.21
N PHE A 61 -5.78 -2.62 -0.65
CA PHE A 61 -7.17 -2.32 -1.04
C PHE A 61 -8.15 -2.54 0.11
N LYS A 62 -7.92 -3.55 0.95
CA LYS A 62 -8.77 -3.86 2.11
C LYS A 62 -8.59 -2.85 3.25
N TYR A 63 -7.37 -2.37 3.45
CA TYR A 63 -6.99 -1.43 4.50
C TYR A 63 -6.34 -0.20 3.87
N PRO A 64 -7.13 0.67 3.21
CA PRO A 64 -6.61 1.73 2.37
C PRO A 64 -6.06 2.92 3.17
N ASN A 65 -6.07 2.88 4.51
CA ASN A 65 -5.48 3.91 5.36
C ASN A 65 -4.45 3.31 6.34
N ILE A 66 -3.55 4.16 6.83
CA ILE A 66 -2.45 3.77 7.71
C ILE A 66 -2.96 3.18 9.02
N TYR A 67 -4.06 3.71 9.57
CA TYR A 67 -4.62 3.24 10.85
C TYR A 67 -5.02 1.76 10.79
N GLU A 68 -5.79 1.37 9.77
CA GLU A 68 -6.21 -0.02 9.59
C GLU A 68 -5.05 -0.92 9.17
N LEU A 69 -4.15 -0.43 8.32
CA LEU A 69 -2.98 -1.19 7.89
C LEU A 69 -2.01 -1.45 9.05
N ALA A 70 -1.76 -0.44 9.89
CA ALA A 70 -0.92 -0.58 11.08
C ALA A 70 -1.50 -1.59 12.07
N ALA A 71 -2.82 -1.55 12.29
CA ALA A 71 -3.50 -2.53 13.13
C ALA A 71 -3.36 -3.96 12.56
N TYR A 72 -3.50 -4.13 11.24
CA TYR A 72 -3.31 -5.42 10.59
C TYR A 72 -1.90 -5.97 10.77
N ILE A 73 -0.87 -5.13 10.58
CA ILE A 73 0.54 -5.50 10.79
C ILE A 73 0.77 -5.88 12.27
N SER A 74 0.27 -5.06 13.20
CA SER A 74 0.43 -5.30 14.64
C SER A 74 -0.21 -6.61 15.11
N LEU A 75 -1.35 -7.02 14.54
CA LEU A 75 -2.04 -8.26 14.91
C LEU A 75 -1.34 -9.52 14.35
N LYS A 76 -0.61 -9.37 13.24
CA LYS A 76 0.10 -10.46 12.57
C LYS A 76 1.47 -10.75 13.21
N ASP A 77 2.08 -9.77 13.87
CA ASP A 77 3.31 -9.94 14.64
C ASP A 77 3.15 -10.99 15.78
N GLU A 78 1.94 -11.11 16.35
CA GLU A 78 1.60 -12.10 17.39
C GLU A 78 1.21 -13.49 16.85
N ASN A 79 1.01 -13.66 15.54
CA ASN A 79 0.46 -14.91 14.99
C ASN A 79 1.23 -15.37 13.73
N THR A 80 2.29 -16.15 13.96
CA THR A 80 3.02 -16.93 12.95
C THR A 80 2.05 -17.63 11.99
N LEU A 81 2.36 -17.58 10.68
CA LEU A 81 1.88 -18.39 9.54
C LEU A 81 1.49 -17.49 8.36
N CYS A 82 2.48 -17.09 7.57
CA CYS A 82 2.29 -16.73 6.16
C CYS A 82 1.98 -18.01 5.38
N ASN A 83 0.76 -18.56 5.53
CA ASN A 83 0.24 -19.47 4.53
C ASN A 83 -0.21 -18.61 3.34
N LEU A 84 0.60 -18.66 2.29
CA LEU A 84 0.24 -19.02 0.91
C LEU A 84 1.47 -18.69 0.05
N ASP A 85 2.41 -19.63 0.03
CA ASP A 85 3.00 -20.01 -1.25
C ASP A 85 1.84 -20.37 -2.20
N GLU A 86 1.99 -20.01 -3.47
CA GLU A 86 1.04 -20.15 -4.60
C GLU A 86 0.14 -18.93 -4.87
N ASP A 87 0.40 -18.30 -6.03
CA ASP A 87 -0.26 -17.15 -6.64
C ASP A 87 -0.10 -15.80 -5.92
N ILE A 88 0.95 -15.07 -6.30
CA ILE A 88 0.87 -13.83 -7.10
C ILE A 88 2.33 -13.46 -7.42
N ASP A 89 2.87 -14.11 -8.44
CA ASP A 89 3.61 -13.39 -9.47
C ASP A 89 2.56 -12.75 -10.39
N LEU A 90 1.76 -11.79 -9.87
CA LEU A 90 1.22 -10.76 -10.78
C LEU A 90 2.44 -9.90 -11.03
N SER A 91 3.32 -10.40 -11.89
CA SER A 91 4.38 -9.62 -12.47
C SER A 91 3.72 -8.33 -12.96
N VAL A 92 4.48 -7.27 -12.83
CA VAL A 92 4.13 -5.90 -13.23
C VAL A 92 3.44 -5.84 -14.63
N ASP A 93 3.61 -6.87 -15.46
CA ASP A 93 2.92 -7.11 -16.75
C ASP A 93 1.38 -7.22 -16.70
N ILE A 94 0.75 -7.89 -15.72
CA ILE A 94 -0.73 -8.03 -15.70
C ILE A 94 -1.38 -6.69 -15.32
N MET A 95 -0.67 -5.85 -14.57
CA MET A 95 -1.15 -4.53 -14.18
C MET A 95 -0.90 -3.45 -15.24
N GLU A 96 0.10 -3.56 -16.11
CA GLU A 96 0.21 -2.66 -17.28
C GLU A 96 -0.99 -2.80 -18.22
N ASP A 97 -1.47 -4.03 -18.44
CA ASP A 97 -2.59 -4.28 -19.33
C ASP A 97 -3.92 -3.79 -18.73
N THR A 98 -4.14 -4.00 -17.43
CA THR A 98 -5.35 -3.51 -16.74
C THR A 98 -5.37 -2.00 -16.49
N ILE A 99 -4.21 -1.34 -16.40
CA ILE A 99 -4.12 0.14 -16.37
C ILE A 99 -4.45 0.72 -17.75
N LYS A 100 -3.93 0.13 -18.85
CA LYS A 100 -4.32 0.52 -20.22
C LYS A 100 -5.80 0.35 -20.50
N LEU A 101 -6.44 -0.66 -19.89
CA LEU A 101 -7.88 -0.86 -20.01
C LEU A 101 -8.73 0.10 -19.15
N LEU A 102 -8.13 0.79 -18.18
CA LEU A 102 -8.78 1.85 -17.41
C LEU A 102 -8.55 3.26 -18.00
N ASP A 103 -7.61 3.41 -18.95
CA ASP A 103 -7.49 4.57 -19.85
C ASP A 103 -8.50 4.46 -21.02
N ILE A 104 -9.78 4.20 -20.71
CA ILE A 104 -10.86 4.40 -21.68
C ILE A 104 -11.37 5.83 -21.50
N GLU A 105 -11.10 6.62 -22.54
CA GLU A 105 -11.54 7.98 -22.87
C GLU A 105 -10.73 9.16 -22.30
N SER A 106 -9.75 9.57 -23.09
CA SER A 106 -9.61 10.99 -23.44
C SER A 106 -9.36 11.08 -24.94
N ASP A 107 -10.45 10.91 -25.69
CA ASP A 107 -10.56 11.29 -27.10
C ASP A 107 -10.55 12.83 -27.14
N GLU A 108 -9.48 13.45 -27.66
CA GLU A 108 -9.55 14.79 -28.25
C GLU A 108 -8.56 14.91 -29.43
N GLU A 109 -9.16 14.84 -30.62
CA GLU A 109 -8.85 15.45 -31.93
C GLU A 109 -7.57 15.09 -32.71
#